data_AF-A0A094YTJ4-F1
#
_entry.id   AF-A0A094YTJ4-F1
#
_cell.length_a   1.000
_cell.length_b   1.000
_cell.length_c   1.000
_cell.angle_alpha   90.00
_cell.angle_beta   90.00
_cell.angle_gamma   90.00
#
_symmetry.space_group_name_H-M   'P 1'
#
loop_
_entity.id
_entity.type
_entity.pdbx_description
1 polymer ?
#
loop_
_entity_poly.entity_id
_entity_poly.type
_entity_poly.pdbx_seq_one_letter_code
_entity_poly.pdbx_strand_id
1 'polypeptide(L)'
;MDVTVIFNQRALNLTKLENMLRTESPDVLTLDYLSTRTDNLEAKELWRILVSSRRQHYEWLKTFFINVSGRLPAVDQNTFVRPSSYESGLNEQINEYQERLRALNQLLNEASNQYESEYLRVVIYYFEQEGILLTQLSQMRSERG
;
A
#
# COMPACT_ATOMS: atom_id res chain seq x y z
N MET A 1 -13.38 44.94 16.88
CA MET A 1 -12.28 43.97 17.03
C MET A 1 -12.69 42.75 16.24
N ASP A 2 -12.18 42.62 15.02
CA ASP A 2 -12.42 41.43 14.20
C ASP A 2 -11.51 40.32 14.71
N VAL A 3 -12.13 39.27 15.28
CA VAL A 3 -11.43 38.03 15.59
C VAL A 3 -11.46 37.20 14.31
N THR A 4 -10.44 37.35 13.49
CA THR A 4 -10.23 36.46 12.34
C THR A 4 -9.89 35.07 12.90
N VAL A 5 -10.89 34.20 12.99
CA VAL A 5 -10.67 32.79 13.30
C VAL A 5 -9.97 32.18 12.07
N ILE A 6 -8.66 32.02 12.16
CA ILE A 6 -7.89 31.28 11.16
C ILE A 6 -8.24 29.80 11.36
N PHE A 7 -9.28 29.32 10.66
CA PHE A 7 -9.48 27.90 10.45
C PHE A 7 -8.34 27.43 9.53
N ASN A 8 -7.22 27.00 10.12
CA ASN A 8 -6.26 26.15 9.43
C ASN A 8 -6.95 24.80 9.18
N GLN A 9 -7.76 24.72 8.12
CA GLN A 9 -8.23 23.44 7.59
C GLN A 9 -6.99 22.70 7.09
N ARG A 10 -6.56 21.67 7.82
CA ARG A 10 -5.52 20.75 7.34
C ARG A 10 -6.07 20.11 6.06
N ALA A 11 -5.42 20.38 4.94
CA ALA A 11 -5.72 19.72 3.68
C ALA A 11 -4.93 18.41 3.62
N LEU A 12 -5.60 17.34 3.20
CA LEU A 12 -5.02 16.02 3.03
C LEU A 12 -3.90 16.07 1.97
N ASN A 13 -2.73 15.50 2.27
CA ASN A 13 -1.60 15.55 1.35
C ASN A 13 -1.78 14.59 0.16
N LEU A 14 -2.41 15.08 -0.91
CA LEU A 14 -2.68 14.31 -2.13
C LEU A 14 -1.41 13.78 -2.81
N THR A 15 -0.26 14.44 -2.63
CA THR A 15 1.02 13.98 -3.21
C THR A 15 1.41 12.62 -2.63
N LYS A 16 1.10 12.34 -1.35
CA LYS A 16 1.36 11.03 -0.75
C LYS A 16 0.51 9.95 -1.39
N LEU A 17 -0.76 10.23 -1.66
CA LEU A 17 -1.66 9.31 -2.36
C LEU A 17 -1.17 9.05 -3.78
N GLU A 18 -0.80 10.11 -4.53
CA GLU A 18 -0.26 9.97 -5.89
C GLU A 18 1.02 9.13 -5.89
N ASN A 19 1.93 9.35 -4.94
CA ASN A 19 3.16 8.56 -4.83
C ASN A 19 2.88 7.08 -4.57
N MET A 20 1.88 6.76 -3.74
CA MET A 20 1.47 5.36 -3.55
C MET A 20 0.87 4.79 -4.84
N LEU A 21 0.05 5.55 -5.56
CA LEU A 21 -0.58 5.09 -6.81
C LEU A 21 0.43 4.88 -7.96
N ARG A 22 1.60 5.53 -7.93
CA ARG A 22 2.68 5.30 -8.91
C ARG A 22 3.25 3.88 -8.87
N THR A 23 3.11 3.18 -7.76
CA THR A 23 3.69 1.83 -7.59
C THR A 23 2.70 0.70 -7.89
N GLU A 24 1.49 1.00 -8.39
CA GLU A 24 0.45 -0.02 -8.64
C GLU A 24 0.93 -1.18 -9.52
N SER A 25 1.42 -0.85 -10.70
CA SER A 25 1.91 -1.85 -11.65
C SER A 25 3.15 -2.61 -11.15
N PRO A 26 4.24 -1.94 -10.71
CA PRO A 26 5.45 -2.64 -10.31
C PRO A 26 5.27 -3.50 -9.05
N ASP A 27 4.42 -3.10 -8.09
CA ASP A 27 4.12 -3.93 -6.92
C ASP A 27 3.51 -5.26 -7.35
N VAL A 28 2.40 -5.20 -8.11
CA VAL A 28 1.65 -6.39 -8.53
C VAL A 28 2.54 -7.33 -9.34
N LEU A 29 3.37 -6.78 -10.23
CA LEU A 29 4.33 -7.56 -11.02
C LEU A 29 5.43 -8.18 -10.14
N THR A 30 5.90 -7.47 -9.12
CA THR A 30 6.90 -8.00 -8.18
C THR A 30 6.34 -9.16 -7.37
N LEU A 31 5.12 -9.02 -6.85
CA LEU A 31 4.43 -10.08 -6.11
C LEU A 31 4.18 -11.33 -6.98
N ASP A 32 3.70 -11.12 -8.21
CA ASP A 32 3.49 -12.21 -9.17
C ASP A 32 4.82 -12.92 -9.52
N TYR A 33 5.88 -12.16 -9.79
CA TYR A 33 7.21 -12.69 -10.02
C TYR A 33 7.68 -13.54 -8.83
N LEU A 34 7.60 -13.04 -7.60
CA LEU A 34 8.03 -13.77 -6.40
C LEU A 34 7.24 -15.06 -6.19
N SER A 35 5.95 -15.07 -6.53
CA SER A 35 5.12 -16.29 -6.49
C SER A 35 5.67 -17.42 -7.36
N THR A 36 6.35 -17.10 -8.48
CA THR A 36 6.93 -18.09 -9.39
C THR A 36 8.30 -18.61 -8.94
N ARG A 37 8.91 -17.98 -7.93
CA ARG A 37 10.30 -18.26 -7.50
C ARG A 37 10.43 -19.23 -6.34
N THR A 38 9.32 -19.62 -5.72
CA THR A 38 9.28 -20.59 -4.63
C THR A 38 8.65 -21.89 -5.11
N ASP A 39 9.14 -23.04 -4.65
CA ASP A 39 8.50 -24.35 -4.87
C ASP A 39 7.54 -24.73 -3.73
N ASN A 40 7.49 -23.93 -2.65
CA ASN A 40 6.55 -24.16 -1.56
C ASN A 40 5.11 -23.80 -2.00
N LEU A 41 4.22 -24.80 -2.05
CA LEU A 41 2.82 -24.60 -2.43
C LEU A 41 2.08 -23.63 -1.48
N GLU A 42 2.37 -23.69 -0.18
CA GLU A 42 1.77 -22.79 0.80
C GLU A 42 2.22 -21.35 0.56
N ALA A 43 3.52 -21.14 0.34
CA ALA A 43 4.04 -19.80 0.01
C ALA A 43 3.47 -19.29 -1.33
N LYS A 44 3.31 -20.15 -2.34
CA LYS A 44 2.64 -19.77 -3.61
C LYS A 44 1.23 -19.24 -3.37
N GLU A 45 0.48 -19.90 -2.48
CA GLU A 45 -0.88 -19.47 -2.18
C GLU A 45 -0.91 -18.15 -1.41
N LEU A 46 -0.02 -17.97 -0.42
CA LEU A 46 0.12 -16.69 0.27
C LEU A 46 0.47 -15.54 -0.69
N TRP A 47 1.37 -15.76 -1.65
CA TRP A 47 1.67 -14.77 -2.68
C TRP A 47 0.45 -14.43 -3.56
N ARG A 48 -0.36 -15.41 -3.95
CA ARG A 48 -1.59 -15.17 -4.74
C ARG A 48 -2.63 -14.35 -3.98
N ILE A 49 -2.80 -14.65 -2.70
CA ILE A 49 -3.65 -13.86 -1.81
C ILE A 49 -3.12 -12.43 -1.73
N LEU A 50 -1.81 -12.25 -1.56
CA LEU A 50 -1.18 -10.94 -1.50
C LEU A 50 -1.33 -10.15 -2.80
N VAL A 51 -1.18 -10.77 -3.98
CA VAL A 51 -1.44 -10.14 -5.29
C VAL A 51 -2.87 -9.62 -5.37
N SER A 52 -3.83 -10.44 -4.94
CA SER A 52 -5.25 -10.09 -4.98
C SER A 52 -5.57 -8.94 -4.01
N SER A 53 -5.03 -9.01 -2.79
CA SER A 53 -5.13 -7.95 -1.79
C SER A 53 -4.54 -6.65 -2.31
N ARG A 54 -3.33 -6.69 -2.88
CA ARG A 54 -2.62 -5.49 -3.35
C ARG A 54 -3.40 -4.77 -4.45
N ARG A 55 -4.01 -5.51 -5.39
CA ARG A 55 -4.90 -4.95 -6.42
C ARG A 55 -6.12 -4.26 -5.80
N GLN A 56 -6.80 -4.93 -4.87
CA GLN A 56 -7.96 -4.36 -4.18
C GLN A 56 -7.59 -3.10 -3.39
N HIS A 57 -6.41 -3.10 -2.76
CA HIS A 57 -5.90 -1.94 -2.04
C HIS A 57 -5.72 -0.73 -2.97
N TYR A 58 -5.15 -0.94 -4.17
CA TYR A 58 -5.05 0.13 -5.17
C TYR A 58 -6.40 0.66 -5.64
N GLU A 59 -7.41 -0.20 -5.81
CA GLU A 59 -8.77 0.26 -6.11
C GLU A 59 -9.36 1.15 -5.00
N TRP A 60 -9.11 0.80 -3.73
CA TRP A 60 -9.53 1.66 -2.61
C TRP A 60 -8.76 2.98 -2.59
N LEU A 61 -7.44 2.99 -2.84
CA LEU A 61 -6.67 4.22 -2.91
C LEU A 61 -7.12 5.13 -4.06
N LYS A 62 -7.42 4.57 -5.23
CA LYS A 62 -7.97 5.32 -6.38
C LYS A 62 -9.34 5.90 -6.04
N THR A 63 -10.21 5.11 -5.45
CA THR A 63 -11.55 5.55 -5.00
C THR A 63 -11.44 6.68 -3.98
N PHE A 64 -10.59 6.52 -2.97
CA PHE A 64 -10.34 7.53 -1.97
C PHE A 64 -9.85 8.83 -2.61
N PHE A 65 -8.83 8.73 -3.48
CA PHE A 65 -8.27 9.87 -4.20
C PHE A 65 -9.33 10.64 -4.99
N ILE A 66 -10.20 9.94 -5.73
CA ILE A 66 -11.28 10.55 -6.50
C ILE A 66 -12.24 11.30 -5.58
N ASN A 67 -12.61 10.70 -4.45
CA ASN A 67 -13.56 11.29 -3.51
C ASN A 67 -13.01 12.55 -2.84
N VAL A 68 -11.72 12.59 -2.51
CA VAL A 68 -11.10 13.76 -1.87
C VAL A 68 -10.66 14.85 -2.86
N SER A 69 -10.27 14.49 -4.08
CA SER A 69 -9.71 15.43 -5.07
C SER A 69 -10.70 15.86 -6.15
N GLY A 70 -11.79 15.11 -6.34
CA GLY A 70 -12.75 15.31 -7.43
C GLY A 70 -12.22 14.95 -8.82
N ARG A 71 -11.03 14.35 -8.94
CA ARG A 71 -10.41 13.99 -10.22
C ARG A 71 -9.82 12.59 -10.21
N LEU A 72 -9.62 12.04 -11.41
CA LEU A 72 -8.87 10.80 -11.59
C LEU A 72 -7.38 11.03 -11.28
N PRO A 73 -6.69 10.02 -10.71
CA PRO A 73 -5.24 10.08 -10.51
C PRO A 73 -4.54 10.06 -11.87
N ALA A 74 -3.70 11.07 -12.11
CA ALA A 74 -2.87 11.18 -13.31
C ALA A 74 -1.41 10.96 -12.91
N VAL A 75 -1.03 9.69 -12.72
CA VAL A 75 0.30 9.31 -12.24
C VAL A 75 1.02 8.46 -13.28
N ASP A 76 2.28 8.81 -13.55
CA ASP A 76 3.16 7.93 -14.34
C ASP A 76 3.59 6.76 -13.46
N GLN A 77 3.31 5.55 -13.93
CA GLN A 77 3.67 4.33 -13.22
C GLN A 77 5.19 4.18 -13.15
N ASN A 78 5.69 3.81 -11.98
CA ASN A 78 7.08 3.46 -11.79
C ASN A 78 7.43 2.23 -12.63
N THR A 79 8.67 2.18 -13.12
CA THR A 79 9.16 1.02 -13.87
C THR A 79 9.31 -0.18 -12.96
N PHE A 80 8.83 -1.33 -13.41
CA PHE A 80 9.10 -2.60 -12.75
C PHE A 80 10.60 -2.91 -12.81
N VAL A 81 11.20 -3.10 -11.64
CA VAL A 81 12.58 -3.56 -11.50
C VAL A 81 12.53 -4.98 -10.95
N ARG A 82 13.06 -5.92 -11.71
CA ARG A 82 13.12 -7.33 -11.28
C ARG A 82 14.00 -7.44 -10.02
N PRO A 83 13.50 -8.07 -8.94
CA PRO A 83 14.33 -8.33 -7.76
C PRO A 83 15.55 -9.21 -8.08
N SER A 84 16.68 -8.89 -7.46
CA SER A 84 17.95 -9.59 -7.64
C SER A 84 17.89 -11.05 -7.18
N SER A 85 17.10 -11.32 -6.14
CA SER A 85 16.82 -12.65 -5.60
C SER A 85 15.41 -12.69 -5.00
N TYR A 86 14.92 -13.90 -4.67
CA TYR A 86 13.66 -14.04 -3.96
C TYR A 86 13.70 -13.34 -2.59
N GLU A 87 14.82 -13.45 -1.89
CA GLU A 87 15.00 -12.85 -0.56
C GLU A 87 15.06 -11.32 -0.62
N SER A 88 15.78 -10.77 -1.61
CA SER A 88 15.82 -9.32 -1.84
C SER A 88 14.41 -8.80 -2.10
N GLY A 89 13.67 -9.45 -2.99
CA GLY A 89 12.30 -9.03 -3.33
C GLY A 89 11.33 -9.15 -2.16
N LEU A 90 11.40 -10.20 -1.34
CA LEU A 90 10.57 -10.30 -0.14
C LEU A 90 10.89 -9.19 0.87
N ASN A 91 12.18 -8.92 1.11
CA ASN A 91 12.59 -7.86 2.04
C ASN A 91 12.19 -6.47 1.51
N GLU A 92 12.33 -6.22 0.20
CA GLU A 92 11.85 -5.01 -0.48
C GLU A 92 10.34 -4.82 -0.25
N GLN A 93 9.52 -5.87 -0.47
CA GLN A 93 8.08 -5.81 -0.25
C GLN A 93 7.70 -5.54 1.22
N ILE A 94 8.46 -6.09 2.17
CA ILE A 94 8.26 -5.79 3.60
C ILE A 94 8.57 -4.32 3.90
N ASN A 95 9.66 -3.77 3.34
CA ASN A 95 10.02 -2.37 3.53
C ASN A 95 8.98 -1.43 2.91
N GLU A 96 8.59 -1.68 1.66
CA GLU A 96 7.55 -0.92 0.96
C GLU A 96 6.21 -0.96 1.71
N TYR A 97 5.84 -2.13 2.24
CA TYR A 97 4.67 -2.29 3.10
C TYR A 97 4.74 -1.36 4.33
N GLN A 98 5.86 -1.35 5.04
CA GLN A 98 6.04 -0.51 6.23
C GLN A 98 5.99 0.99 5.89
N GLU A 99 6.64 1.40 4.80
CA GLU A 99 6.60 2.79 4.34
C GLU A 99 5.18 3.23 3.95
N ARG A 100 4.45 2.37 3.24
CA ARG A 100 3.06 2.64 2.86
C ARG A 100 2.14 2.69 4.06
N LEU A 101 2.32 1.80 5.04
CA LEU A 101 1.54 1.83 6.28
C LEU A 101 1.79 3.12 7.06
N ARG A 102 3.04 3.59 7.14
CA ARG A 102 3.37 4.89 7.75
C ARG A 102 2.69 6.03 6.99
N ALA A 103 2.72 6.01 5.66
CA ALA A 103 2.08 7.04 4.83
C ALA A 103 0.55 7.08 5.04
N LEU A 104 -0.11 5.92 5.07
CA LEU A 104 -1.56 5.82 5.34
C LEU A 104 -1.91 6.36 6.72
N ASN A 105 -1.14 6.01 7.76
CA ASN A 105 -1.35 6.54 9.11
C ASN A 105 -1.15 8.05 9.18
N GLN A 106 -0.19 8.60 8.42
CA GLN A 106 -0.03 10.05 8.30
C GLN A 106 -1.25 10.69 7.63
N LEU A 107 -1.76 10.11 6.55
CA LEU A 107 -2.99 10.60 5.90
C LEU A 107 -4.19 10.54 6.84
N LEU A 108 -4.30 9.49 7.67
CA LEU A 108 -5.36 9.39 8.68
C LEU A 108 -5.27 10.53 9.71
N ASN A 109 -4.06 10.91 10.12
CA ASN A 109 -3.83 12.05 11.02
C ASN A 109 -4.06 13.42 10.36
N GLU A 110 -4.02 13.47 9.03
CA GLU A 110 -4.30 14.66 8.21
C GLU A 110 -5.78 14.76 7.82
N ALA A 111 -6.58 13.71 8.03
CA ALA A 111 -7.99 13.66 7.68
C ALA A 111 -8.77 14.81 8.34
N SER A 112 -9.57 15.49 7.52
CA SER A 112 -10.28 16.72 7.89
C SER A 112 -11.73 16.48 8.30
N ASN A 113 -12.28 15.33 7.94
CA ASN A 113 -13.68 14.97 8.20
C ASN A 113 -13.83 13.47 8.50
N GLN A 114 -15.01 13.12 9.03
CA GLN A 114 -15.32 11.75 9.46
C GLN A 114 -15.24 10.75 8.30
N TYR A 115 -15.71 11.13 7.11
CA TYR A 115 -15.66 10.27 5.94
C TYR A 115 -14.22 9.86 5.60
N GLU A 116 -13.30 10.83 5.54
CA GLU A 116 -11.88 10.57 5.29
C GLU A 116 -11.27 9.64 6.34
N SER A 117 -11.54 9.91 7.62
CA SER A 117 -10.98 9.11 8.70
C SER A 117 -11.49 7.67 8.72
N GLU A 118 -12.79 7.45 8.49
CA GLU A 118 -13.36 6.11 8.50
C GLU A 118 -12.94 5.32 7.26
N TYR A 119 -12.89 5.97 6.09
CA TYR A 119 -12.40 5.32 4.88
C TYR A 119 -10.95 4.87 5.03
N LEU A 120 -10.07 5.75 5.53
CA LEU A 120 -8.67 5.42 5.76
C LEU A 120 -8.48 4.32 6.80
N ARG A 121 -9.29 4.27 7.85
CA ARG A 121 -9.27 3.17 8.84
C ARG A 121 -9.58 1.82 8.19
N VAL A 122 -10.58 1.76 7.31
CA VAL A 122 -10.91 0.53 6.57
C VAL A 122 -9.75 0.12 5.66
N VAL A 123 -9.18 1.07 4.90
CA VAL A 123 -8.03 0.82 4.03
C VAL A 123 -6.83 0.28 4.83
N ILE A 124 -6.51 0.93 5.95
CA ILE A 124 -5.40 0.53 6.84
C ILE A 124 -5.65 -0.87 7.40
N TYR A 125 -6.85 -1.17 7.91
CA TYR A 125 -7.17 -2.46 8.49
C TYR A 125 -6.91 -3.63 7.53
N TYR A 126 -7.36 -3.49 6.27
CA TYR A 126 -7.12 -4.52 5.27
C TYR A 126 -5.65 -4.56 4.83
N PHE A 127 -4.99 -3.41 4.73
CA PHE A 127 -3.57 -3.36 4.42
C PHE A 127 -2.73 -4.03 5.52
N GLU A 128 -3.10 -3.90 6.80
CA GLU A 128 -2.45 -4.60 7.91
C GLU A 128 -2.50 -6.13 7.78
N GLN A 129 -3.54 -6.68 7.14
CA GLN A 129 -3.60 -8.12 6.86
C GLN A 129 -2.49 -8.55 5.87
N GLU A 130 -2.07 -7.68 4.94
CA GLU A 130 -0.91 -7.95 4.07
C GLU A 130 0.39 -8.13 4.88
N GLY A 131 0.55 -7.36 5.96
CA GLY A 131 1.70 -7.48 6.85
C GLY A 131 1.81 -8.85 7.53
N ILE A 132 0.66 -9.46 7.86
CA ILE A 132 0.60 -10.82 8.41
C ILE A 132 1.08 -11.84 7.37
N LEU A 133 0.60 -11.74 6.13
CA LEU A 133 1.01 -12.63 5.03
C LEU A 133 2.52 -12.52 4.74
N LEU A 134 3.04 -11.29 4.69
CA LEU A 134 4.48 -11.04 4.50
C LEU A 134 5.32 -11.60 5.64
N THR A 135 4.81 -11.55 6.88
CA THR A 135 5.49 -12.14 8.04
C THR A 135 5.54 -13.66 7.93
N GLN A 136 4.44 -14.31 7.56
CA GLN A 136 4.40 -15.77 7.33
C GLN A 136 5.36 -16.19 6.23
N LEU A 137 5.39 -15.46 5.10
CA LEU A 137 6.34 -15.70 4.01
C LEU A 137 7.81 -15.59 4.47
N SER A 138 8.11 -14.64 5.35
CA SER A 138 9.45 -14.46 5.95
C SER A 138 9.83 -15.59 6.92
N GLN A 139 8.86 -16.12 7.67
CA GLN A 139 9.06 -17.26 8.57
C GLN A 139 9.33 -18.55 7.78
N MET A 140 8.52 -18.84 6.75
CA MET A 140 8.70 -20.01 5.87
C MET A 140 10.04 -20.03 5.14
N ARG A 141 10.67 -18.86 4.94
CA ARG A 141 12.05 -18.76 4.46
C ARG A 141 13.04 -19.24 5.52
N SER A 142 12.89 -18.76 6.76
CA SER A 142 13.84 -19.01 7.86
C SER A 142 13.92 -20.49 8.26
N GLU A 143 12.88 -21.27 7.98
CA GLU A 143 12.84 -22.72 8.21
C GLU A 143 13.59 -23.56 7.15
N ARG A 144 14.08 -22.93 6.08
CA ARG A 144 14.79 -23.59 4.98
C ARG A 144 16.31 -23.32 4.94
N GLY A 145 16.82 -22.47 5.84
CA GLY A 145 18.25 -22.22 6.02
C GLY A 145 18.82 -23.04 7.18
#